data_AF-A0A2P7UIM2-F1
#
_entry.id   AF-A0A2P7UIM2-F1
#
_cell.length_a   1.000
_cell.length_b   1.000
_cell.length_c   1.000
_cell.angle_alpha   90.00
_cell.angle_beta   90.00
_cell.angle_gamma   90.00
#
_symmetry.space_group_name_H-M   'P 1'
#
loop_
_entity.id
_entity.type
_entity.pdbx_description
1 polymer ?
#
loop_
_entity_poly.entity_id
_entity_poly.type
_entity_poly.pdbx_seq_one_letter_code
_entity_poly.pdbx_strand_id
1 'polypeptide(L)'
;MTNNNHTKITFESTTFWGLLKIVGIKEFLSWSLYWAFILSAGLIIFIIRNNSPGSDFVTLASQLSGTLLGASAAIFGIVIAALTLTITLFHHSLLPAMLERQLLHKYLFPFWYAVALWCVNIFVGLLLIIFISLKQVCFIPFAISLELFLFLYATFYTVSLTGLVIRLALQRAQIKSK
;
A
#
# COMPACT_ATOMS: atom_id res chain seq x y z
N MET A 1 20.36 -12.69 38.75
CA MET A 1 21.00 -11.64 37.93
C MET A 1 20.16 -11.43 36.68
N THR A 2 19.25 -10.46 36.74
CA THR A 2 18.36 -10.08 35.65
C THR A 2 19.14 -9.32 34.59
N ASN A 3 19.32 -9.94 33.42
CA ASN A 3 19.95 -9.30 32.28
C ASN A 3 18.92 -8.32 31.66
N ASN A 4 18.90 -7.09 32.18
CA ASN A 4 18.14 -5.98 31.61
C ASN A 4 18.79 -5.54 30.29
N ASN A 5 18.61 -6.34 29.25
CA ASN A 5 18.79 -5.88 27.88
C ASN A 5 17.60 -5.00 27.54
N HIS A 6 17.64 -3.73 27.98
CA HIS A 6 16.90 -2.67 27.31
C HIS A 6 17.32 -2.72 25.84
N THR A 7 16.46 -3.28 24.99
CA THR A 7 16.61 -3.23 23.54
C THR A 7 16.61 -1.75 23.15
N LYS A 8 17.81 -1.15 23.07
CA LYS A 8 18.00 0.16 22.46
C LYS A 8 17.38 0.07 21.07
N ILE A 9 16.34 0.85 20.83
CA ILE A 9 15.80 1.06 19.49
C ILE A 9 16.93 1.73 18.71
N THR A 10 17.66 0.95 17.93
CA THR A 10 18.61 1.48 16.95
C THR A 10 17.80 2.07 15.81
N PHE A 11 18.11 3.30 15.40
CA PHE A 11 17.44 3.99 14.30
C PHE A 11 17.26 3.12 13.04
N GLU A 12 18.23 2.23 12.78
CA GLU A 12 18.18 1.24 11.69
C GLU A 12 16.94 0.34 11.72
N SER A 13 16.43 -0.05 12.90
CA SER A 13 15.26 -0.94 13.04
C SER A 13 13.93 -0.22 12.79
N THR A 14 13.92 1.11 12.76
CA THR A 14 12.72 1.93 12.51
C THR A 14 12.58 2.41 11.06
N THR A 15 13.58 2.15 10.21
CA THR A 15 13.51 2.46 8.77
C THR A 15 12.60 1.45 8.04
N PHE A 16 12.09 1.82 6.86
CA PHE A 16 11.29 0.91 6.03
C PHE A 16 12.00 -0.43 5.78
N TRP A 17 13.29 -0.37 5.46
CA TRP A 17 14.12 -1.55 5.23
C TRP A 17 14.37 -2.35 6.52
N GLY A 18 14.55 -1.68 7.66
CA GLY A 18 14.65 -2.32 8.97
C GLY A 18 13.38 -3.07 9.36
N LEU A 19 12.22 -2.44 9.16
CA LEU A 19 10.90 -3.03 9.40
C LEU A 19 10.63 -4.22 8.48
N LEU A 20 10.97 -4.09 7.18
CA LEU A 20 10.88 -5.17 6.21
C LEU A 20 11.69 -6.40 6.63
N LYS A 21 12.91 -6.19 7.14
CA LYS A 21 13.78 -7.27 7.63
C LYS A 21 13.19 -8.01 8.84
N ILE A 22 12.45 -7.29 9.71
CA ILE A 22 11.83 -7.83 10.93
C ILE A 22 10.54 -8.60 10.60
N VAL A 23 9.69 -8.06 9.72
CA VAL A 23 8.38 -8.65 9.41
C VAL A 23 8.47 -9.73 8.32
N GLY A 24 9.40 -9.57 7.38
CA GLY A 24 9.67 -10.52 6.30
C GLY A 24 8.73 -10.40 5.09
N ILE A 25 9.11 -11.08 4.01
CA ILE A 25 8.46 -10.98 2.68
C ILE A 25 7.06 -11.62 2.65
N LYS A 26 6.66 -12.38 3.68
CA LYS A 26 5.37 -13.09 3.71
C LYS A 26 4.16 -12.16 3.65
N GLU A 27 4.29 -10.90 4.08
CA GLU A 27 3.21 -9.90 3.95
C GLU A 27 2.97 -9.42 2.52
N PHE A 28 3.94 -9.62 1.61
CA PHE A 28 3.83 -9.25 0.19
C PHE A 28 2.99 -10.26 -0.58
N LEU A 29 3.03 -11.54 -0.20
CA LEU A 29 2.18 -12.63 -0.73
C LEU A 29 0.80 -12.62 -0.06
N SER A 30 0.15 -11.46 -0.08
CA SER A 30 -1.19 -11.28 0.46
C SER A 30 -2.27 -11.72 -0.54
N TRP A 31 -3.45 -12.06 -0.01
CA TRP A 31 -4.68 -12.30 -0.77
C TRP A 31 -4.98 -11.17 -1.78
N SER A 32 -4.55 -9.94 -1.46
CA SER A 32 -4.64 -8.77 -2.33
C SER A 32 -3.92 -8.94 -3.67
N LEU A 33 -2.80 -9.66 -3.69
CA LEU A 33 -2.03 -9.93 -4.92
C LEU A 33 -2.81 -10.84 -5.86
N TYR A 34 -3.45 -11.88 -5.32
CA TYR A 34 -4.27 -12.82 -6.09
C TYR A 34 -5.43 -12.11 -6.81
N TRP A 35 -6.20 -11.27 -6.10
CA TRP A 35 -7.31 -10.54 -6.72
C TRP A 35 -6.87 -9.46 -7.68
N ALA A 36 -5.80 -8.74 -7.36
CA ALA A 36 -5.23 -7.75 -8.28
C ALA A 36 -4.77 -8.42 -9.58
N PHE A 37 -4.14 -9.58 -9.50
CA PHE A 37 -3.71 -10.34 -10.67
C PHE A 37 -4.89 -10.83 -11.51
N ILE A 38 -5.93 -11.40 -10.90
CA ILE A 38 -7.12 -11.87 -11.64
C ILE A 38 -7.82 -10.72 -12.38
N LEU A 39 -8.08 -9.61 -11.70
CA LEU A 39 -8.79 -8.48 -12.29
C LEU A 39 -7.96 -7.77 -13.36
N SER A 40 -6.66 -7.57 -13.11
CA SER A 40 -5.75 -6.98 -14.10
C SER A 40 -5.54 -7.89 -15.31
N ALA A 41 -5.42 -9.21 -15.12
CA ALA A 41 -5.29 -10.16 -16.22
C ALA A 41 -6.52 -10.12 -17.13
N GLY A 42 -7.74 -10.04 -16.57
CA GLY A 42 -8.96 -9.87 -17.37
C GLY A 42 -8.93 -8.60 -18.23
N LEU A 43 -8.50 -7.47 -17.65
CA LEU A 43 -8.35 -6.20 -18.37
C LEU A 43 -7.26 -6.25 -19.44
N ILE A 44 -6.09 -6.83 -19.14
CA ILE A 44 -4.98 -6.96 -20.09
C ILE A 44 -5.37 -7.84 -21.27
N ILE A 45 -6.04 -8.97 -21.03
CA ILE A 45 -6.55 -9.86 -22.08
C ILE A 45 -7.57 -9.12 -22.96
N PHE A 46 -8.45 -8.32 -22.35
CA PHE A 46 -9.41 -7.50 -23.08
C PHE A 46 -8.72 -6.46 -23.98
N ILE A 47 -7.67 -5.80 -23.48
CA ILE A 47 -6.89 -4.81 -24.25
C ILE A 47 -6.16 -5.49 -25.42
N ILE A 48 -5.49 -6.62 -25.19
CA ILE A 48 -4.74 -7.34 -26.23
C ILE A 48 -5.66 -7.86 -27.33
N ARG A 49 -6.85 -8.39 -26.98
CA ARG A 49 -7.80 -8.91 -27.99
C ARG A 49 -8.35 -7.82 -28.92
N ASN A 50 -8.43 -6.58 -28.47
CA ASN A 50 -8.93 -5.47 -29.28
C ASN A 50 -7.85 -4.80 -30.16
N ASN A 51 -6.60 -5.29 -30.09
CA ASN A 51 -5.49 -5.28 -31.05
C ASN A 51 -5.17 -4.02 -31.90
N SER A 52 -5.76 -2.86 -31.61
CA SER A 52 -5.33 -1.59 -32.18
C SER A 52 -5.46 -0.49 -31.15
N PRO A 53 -4.34 0.02 -30.57
CA PRO A 53 -4.36 1.25 -29.80
C PRO A 53 -4.64 2.41 -30.77
N GLY A 54 -5.90 2.56 -31.17
CA GLY A 54 -6.38 3.70 -31.92
C GLY A 54 -6.30 4.97 -31.09
N SER A 55 -6.59 6.11 -31.72
CA SER A 55 -6.76 7.41 -31.05
C SER A 55 -7.67 7.35 -29.83
N ASP A 56 -8.67 6.47 -29.88
CA ASP A 56 -9.66 6.30 -28.82
C ASP A 56 -9.06 5.66 -27.58
N PHE A 57 -8.11 4.73 -27.73
CA PHE A 57 -7.40 4.12 -26.61
C PHE A 57 -6.51 5.13 -25.89
N VAL A 58 -5.79 5.98 -26.64
CA VAL A 58 -4.95 7.03 -26.05
C VAL A 58 -5.80 8.05 -25.30
N THR A 59 -6.98 8.38 -25.83
CA THR A 59 -7.94 9.30 -25.19
C THR A 59 -8.49 8.69 -23.90
N LEU A 60 -8.92 7.42 -23.94
CA LEU A 60 -9.37 6.67 -22.77
C LEU A 60 -8.25 6.59 -21.71
N ALA A 61 -7.03 6.28 -22.13
CA ALA A 61 -5.87 6.18 -21.24
C ALA A 61 -5.59 7.51 -20.53
N SER A 62 -5.67 8.63 -21.26
CA SER A 62 -5.47 9.96 -20.68
C SER A 62 -6.57 10.37 -19.69
N GLN A 63 -7.83 9.98 -19.94
CA GLN A 63 -8.92 10.24 -19.01
C GLN A 63 -8.77 9.39 -17.75
N LEU A 64 -8.49 8.10 -17.94
CA LEU A 64 -8.35 7.16 -16.85
C LEU A 64 -7.15 7.48 -15.96
N SER A 65 -6.00 7.85 -16.54
CA SER A 65 -4.80 8.21 -15.79
C SER A 65 -5.04 9.42 -14.89
N GLY A 66 -5.76 10.44 -15.38
CA GLY A 66 -6.11 11.61 -14.58
C GLY A 66 -7.00 11.25 -13.39
N THR A 67 -8.02 10.43 -13.62
CA THR A 67 -8.92 9.96 -12.55
C THR A 67 -8.19 9.05 -11.55
N LEU A 68 -7.38 8.10 -12.02
CA LEU A 68 -6.62 7.18 -11.17
C LEU A 68 -5.58 7.91 -10.33
N LEU A 69 -4.87 8.88 -10.89
CA LEU A 69 -3.91 9.70 -10.16
C LEU A 69 -4.60 10.50 -9.05
N GLY A 70 -5.72 11.15 -9.36
CA GLY A 70 -6.50 11.91 -8.38
C GLY A 70 -7.03 11.01 -7.26
N ALA A 71 -7.60 9.85 -7.60
CA ALA A 71 -8.07 8.87 -6.63
C ALA A 71 -6.91 8.33 -5.76
N SER A 72 -5.76 8.06 -6.35
CA SER A 72 -4.57 7.58 -5.65
C SER A 72 -4.05 8.60 -4.64
N ALA A 73 -3.98 9.87 -5.02
CA ALA A 73 -3.56 10.95 -4.12
C ALA A 73 -4.54 11.12 -2.94
N ALA A 74 -5.85 11.02 -3.20
CA ALA A 74 -6.86 11.07 -2.15
C ALA A 74 -6.71 9.89 -1.16
N ILE A 75 -6.59 8.66 -1.67
CA ILE A 75 -6.44 7.46 -0.81
C ILE A 75 -5.11 7.49 -0.05
N PHE A 76 -4.03 7.93 -0.70
CA PHE A 76 -2.74 8.15 -0.03
C PHE A 76 -2.87 9.04 1.21
N GLY A 77 -3.56 10.18 1.08
CA GLY A 77 -3.85 11.08 2.20
C GLY A 77 -4.66 10.39 3.31
N ILE A 78 -5.67 9.60 2.95
CA ILE A 78 -6.49 8.83 3.89
C ILE A 78 -5.63 7.82 4.67
N VAL A 79 -4.73 7.09 3.99
CA VAL A 79 -3.85 6.11 4.63
C VAL A 79 -2.89 6.77 5.63
N ILE A 80 -2.34 7.95 5.29
CA ILE A 80 -1.49 8.72 6.23
C ILE A 80 -2.29 9.20 7.45
N ALA A 81 -3.50 9.69 7.24
CA ALA A 81 -4.37 10.11 8.33
C ALA A 81 -4.71 8.91 9.25
N ALA A 82 -5.04 7.76 8.66
CA ALA A 82 -5.31 6.53 9.40
C ALA A 82 -4.08 6.04 10.19
N LEU A 83 -2.88 6.12 9.60
CA LEU A 83 -1.62 5.82 10.31
C LEU A 83 -1.43 6.74 11.51
N THR A 84 -1.64 8.05 11.32
CA THR A 84 -1.51 9.06 12.37
C THR A 84 -2.48 8.80 13.51
N LEU A 85 -3.75 8.53 13.20
CA LEU A 85 -4.77 8.15 14.19
C LEU A 85 -4.43 6.85 14.91
N THR A 86 -3.90 5.86 14.20
CA THR A 86 -3.50 4.59 14.83
C THR A 86 -2.34 4.80 15.80
N ILE A 87 -1.39 5.67 15.46
CA ILE A 87 -0.27 6.02 16.35
C ILE A 87 -0.78 6.74 17.61
N THR A 88 -1.68 7.71 17.47
CA THR A 88 -2.22 8.45 18.62
C THR A 88 -3.09 7.59 19.53
N LEU A 89 -3.68 6.52 19.00
CA LEU A 89 -4.44 5.54 19.79
C LEU A 89 -3.55 4.67 20.69
N PHE A 90 -2.25 4.54 20.42
CA PHE A 90 -1.34 3.83 21.30
C PHE A 90 -1.10 4.63 22.59
N HIS A 91 -1.58 4.11 23.71
CA HIS A 91 -1.42 4.75 25.02
C HIS A 91 0.03 4.68 25.50
N HIS A 92 0.50 5.72 26.19
CA HIS A 92 1.89 5.84 26.66
C HIS A 92 2.35 4.67 27.56
N SER A 93 1.40 3.96 28.18
CA SER A 93 1.64 2.78 29.02
C SER A 93 1.74 1.45 28.25
N LEU A 94 1.19 1.38 27.03
CA LEU A 94 1.24 0.19 26.17
C LEU A 94 2.47 0.18 25.25
N LEU A 95 3.02 1.36 24.96
CA LEU A 95 4.22 1.51 24.13
C LEU A 95 5.39 0.64 24.62
N PRO A 96 5.81 0.67 25.90
CA PRO A 96 6.98 -0.08 26.35
C PRO A 96 6.82 -1.59 26.13
N ALA A 97 5.65 -2.14 26.50
CA ALA A 97 5.35 -3.57 26.35
C ALA A 97 5.21 -4.02 24.88
N MET A 98 4.65 -3.17 24.01
CA MET A 98 4.58 -3.43 22.57
C MET A 98 5.93 -3.33 21.88
N LEU A 99 6.83 -2.51 22.42
CA LEU A 99 8.15 -2.27 21.89
C LEU A 99 9.12 -3.40 22.26
N GLU A 100 9.05 -3.89 23.50
CA GLU A 100 9.78 -5.08 23.96
C GLU A 100 9.42 -6.34 23.17
N ARG A 101 8.15 -6.48 22.74
CA ARG A 101 7.69 -7.62 21.93
C ARG A 101 7.77 -7.42 20.41
N GLN A 102 8.36 -6.31 19.94
CA GLN A 102 8.38 -5.92 18.51
C GLN A 102 6.99 -5.86 17.84
N LEU A 103 5.92 -5.82 18.62
CA LEU A 103 4.55 -5.79 18.13
C LEU A 103 4.27 -4.47 17.41
N LEU A 104 4.87 -3.37 17.88
CA LEU A 104 4.74 -2.07 17.23
C LEU A 104 5.24 -2.11 15.78
N HIS A 105 6.36 -2.78 15.52
CA HIS A 105 6.95 -2.91 14.17
C HIS A 105 6.01 -3.70 13.25
N LYS A 106 5.39 -4.77 13.77
CA LYS A 106 4.44 -5.61 13.04
C LYS A 106 3.11 -4.91 12.73
N TYR A 107 2.72 -3.91 13.52
CA TYR A 107 1.52 -3.10 13.25
C TYR A 107 1.80 -1.90 12.36
N LEU A 108 2.97 -1.25 12.52
CA LEU A 108 3.32 -0.04 11.77
C LEU A 108 3.76 -0.37 10.33
N PHE A 109 4.44 -1.50 10.13
CA PHE A 109 5.00 -1.85 8.83
C PHE A 109 3.93 -2.05 7.75
N PRO A 110 2.79 -2.74 7.99
CA PRO A 110 1.71 -2.81 7.00
C PRO A 110 1.20 -1.44 6.53
N PHE A 111 1.05 -0.49 7.45
CA PHE A 111 0.66 0.87 7.08
C PHE A 111 1.73 1.57 6.25
N TRP A 112 2.99 1.45 6.66
CA TRP A 112 4.12 2.02 5.92
C TRP A 112 4.18 1.43 4.50
N TYR A 113 3.98 0.12 4.37
CA TYR A 113 3.94 -0.54 3.08
C TYR A 113 2.77 -0.06 2.21
N ALA A 114 1.58 0.15 2.78
CA ALA A 114 0.46 0.76 2.05
C ALA A 114 0.83 2.18 1.55
N VAL A 115 1.46 3.01 2.37
CA VAL A 115 1.93 4.36 1.98
C VAL A 115 2.93 4.25 0.82
N ALA A 116 3.90 3.34 0.90
CA ALA A 116 4.87 3.11 -0.16
C ALA A 116 4.20 2.66 -1.48
N LEU A 117 3.23 1.74 -1.41
CA LEU A 117 2.48 1.27 -2.59
C LEU A 117 1.72 2.41 -3.28
N TRP A 118 1.02 3.24 -2.50
CA TRP A 118 0.30 4.39 -3.05
C TRP A 118 1.25 5.42 -3.65
N CYS A 119 2.41 5.67 -3.03
CA CYS A 119 3.45 6.55 -3.58
C CYS A 119 3.98 6.03 -4.92
N VAL A 120 4.28 4.72 -5.02
CA VAL A 120 4.68 4.09 -6.28
C VAL A 120 3.57 4.20 -7.33
N ASN A 121 2.31 4.00 -6.94
CA ASN A 121 1.18 4.12 -7.87
C ASN A 121 1.04 5.55 -8.44
N ILE A 122 1.16 6.57 -7.59
CA ILE A 122 1.18 7.98 -8.00
C ILE A 122 2.33 8.24 -8.97
N PHE A 123 3.53 7.73 -8.67
CA PHE A 123 4.69 7.90 -9.55
C PHE A 123 4.47 7.25 -10.92
N VAL A 124 3.89 6.04 -10.97
CA VAL A 124 3.54 5.37 -12.23
C VAL A 124 2.48 6.15 -13.02
N GLY A 125 1.45 6.68 -12.35
CA GLY A 125 0.45 7.53 -13.00
C GLY A 125 1.04 8.82 -13.59
N LEU A 126 2.00 9.44 -12.90
CA LEU A 126 2.76 10.58 -13.44
C LEU A 126 3.59 10.18 -14.67
N LEU A 127 4.26 9.03 -14.64
CA LEU A 127 4.99 8.52 -15.81
C LEU A 127 4.07 8.27 -17.00
N LEU A 128 2.85 7.75 -16.78
CA LEU A 128 1.88 7.56 -17.86
C LEU A 128 1.48 8.89 -18.50
N ILE A 129 1.23 9.94 -17.71
CA ILE A 129 0.95 11.29 -18.22
C ILE A 129 2.12 11.81 -19.07
N ILE A 130 3.36 11.58 -18.63
CA ILE A 130 4.55 11.96 -19.39
C ILE A 130 4.62 11.20 -20.72
N PHE A 131 4.38 9.88 -20.73
CA PHE A 131 4.38 9.09 -21.96
C PHE A 131 3.29 9.51 -22.96
N ILE A 132 2.10 9.86 -22.46
CA ILE A 132 1.02 10.41 -23.27
C ILE A 132 1.44 11.75 -23.87
N SER A 133 2.02 12.64 -23.07
CA SER A 133 2.49 13.96 -23.52
C SER A 133 3.59 13.86 -24.59
N LEU A 134 4.51 12.91 -24.45
CA LEU A 134 5.58 12.63 -25.40
C LEU A 134 5.13 11.79 -26.61
N LYS A 135 3.84 11.44 -26.71
CA LYS A 135 3.26 10.61 -27.78
C LYS A 135 3.97 9.25 -27.96
N GLN A 136 4.44 8.67 -26.86
CA GLN A 136 5.15 7.38 -26.84
C GLN A 136 4.14 6.21 -26.85
N VAL A 137 3.42 6.04 -27.97
CA VAL A 137 2.25 5.15 -28.09
C VAL A 137 2.56 3.68 -27.73
N CYS A 138 3.79 3.21 -27.98
CA CYS A 138 4.19 1.83 -27.67
C CYS A 138 4.18 1.52 -26.16
N PHE A 139 4.48 2.50 -25.31
CA PHE A 139 4.59 2.30 -23.86
C PHE A 139 3.27 2.54 -23.10
N ILE A 140 2.30 3.25 -23.71
CA ILE A 140 1.02 3.59 -23.08
C ILE A 140 0.25 2.34 -22.61
N PRO A 141 0.06 1.28 -23.43
CA PRO A 141 -0.68 0.09 -22.99
C PRO A 141 -0.02 -0.65 -21.83
N PHE A 142 1.32 -0.67 -21.80
CA PHE A 142 2.07 -1.29 -20.71
C PHE A 142 1.95 -0.47 -19.42
N ALA A 143 2.15 0.84 -19.50
CA ALA A 143 2.09 1.74 -18.36
C ALA A 143 0.69 1.80 -17.72
N ILE A 144 -0.38 1.85 -18.52
CA ILE A 144 -1.75 1.83 -17.98
C ILE A 144 -2.12 0.49 -17.35
N SER A 145 -1.65 -0.62 -17.92
CA SER A 145 -1.86 -1.96 -17.34
C SER A 145 -1.15 -2.10 -16.00
N LEU A 146 0.08 -1.58 -15.91
CA LEU A 146 0.85 -1.54 -14.68
C LEU A 146 0.19 -0.65 -13.62
N GLU A 147 -0.27 0.55 -14.00
CA GLU A 147 -0.98 1.47 -13.12
C GLU A 147 -2.26 0.84 -12.57
N LEU A 148 -3.08 0.22 -13.43
CA LEU A 148 -4.31 -0.46 -13.00
C LEU A 148 -4.01 -1.63 -12.06
N PHE A 149 -2.98 -2.42 -12.35
CA PHE A 149 -2.56 -3.50 -11.47
C PHE A 149 -2.14 -2.97 -10.09
N LEU A 150 -1.26 -1.97 -10.05
CA LEU A 150 -0.78 -1.36 -8.81
C LEU A 150 -1.92 -0.70 -8.03
N PHE A 151 -2.83 -0.01 -8.70
CA PHE A 151 -4.01 0.61 -8.10
C PHE A 151 -4.92 -0.43 -7.43
N LEU A 152 -5.23 -1.53 -8.12
CA LEU A 152 -6.05 -2.60 -7.57
C LEU A 152 -5.34 -3.30 -6.42
N TYR A 153 -4.06 -3.59 -6.56
CA TYR A 153 -3.25 -4.19 -5.51
C TYR A 153 -3.21 -3.32 -4.25
N ALA A 154 -2.90 -2.03 -4.40
CA ALA A 154 -2.87 -1.06 -3.30
C ALA A 154 -4.24 -0.92 -2.63
N THR A 155 -5.32 -0.91 -3.43
CA THR A 155 -6.70 -0.87 -2.92
C THR A 155 -7.01 -2.10 -2.07
N PHE A 156 -6.83 -3.31 -2.59
CA PHE A 156 -7.12 -4.53 -1.83
C PHE A 156 -6.20 -4.70 -0.63
N TYR A 157 -4.96 -4.25 -0.73
CA TYR A 157 -4.04 -4.24 0.41
C TYR A 157 -4.56 -3.30 1.52
N THR A 158 -5.00 -2.10 1.16
CA THR A 158 -5.59 -1.13 2.09
C THR A 158 -6.87 -1.68 2.73
N VAL A 159 -7.72 -2.39 1.99
CA VAL A 159 -8.89 -3.08 2.55
C VAL A 159 -8.50 -4.15 3.57
N SER A 160 -7.48 -4.96 3.25
CA SER A 160 -6.96 -5.97 4.19
C SER A 160 -6.41 -5.32 5.47
N LEU A 161 -5.77 -4.16 5.34
CA LEU A 161 -5.24 -3.38 6.46
C LEU A 161 -6.35 -2.90 7.40
N THR A 162 -7.50 -2.47 6.88
CA THR A 162 -8.67 -2.11 7.70
C THR A 162 -9.11 -3.25 8.60
N GLY A 163 -9.09 -4.49 8.11
CA GLY A 163 -9.39 -5.68 8.92
C GLY A 163 -8.42 -5.86 10.10
N LEU A 164 -7.14 -5.53 9.90
CA LEU A 164 -6.11 -5.59 10.94
C LEU A 164 -6.32 -4.51 12.01
N VAL A 165 -6.74 -3.31 11.61
CA VAL A 165 -7.09 -2.21 12.54
C VAL A 165 -8.33 -2.56 13.37
N ILE A 166 -9.37 -3.13 12.76
CA ILE A 166 -10.59 -3.55 13.48
C ILE A 166 -10.23 -4.60 14.55
N ARG A 167 -9.39 -5.57 14.22
CA ARG A 167 -8.93 -6.59 15.19
C ARG A 167 -8.18 -5.97 16.36
N LEU A 168 -7.32 -4.98 16.10
CA LEU A 168 -6.61 -4.24 17.14
C LEU A 168 -7.58 -3.45 18.03
N ALA A 169 -8.56 -2.76 17.43
CA ALA A 169 -9.57 -2.01 18.17
C ALA A 169 -10.39 -2.91 19.10
N LEU A 170 -10.80 -4.10 18.62
CA LEU A 170 -11.49 -5.10 19.42
C LEU A 170 -10.62 -5.65 20.57
N GLN A 171 -9.35 -5.97 20.30
CA GLN A 171 -8.41 -6.41 21.34
C GLN A 171 -8.23 -5.35 22.43
N ARG A 172 -8.13 -4.07 22.04
CA ARG A 172 -8.04 -2.95 23.00
C ARG A 172 -9.31 -2.83 23.85
N ALA A 173 -10.48 -2.96 23.25
CA ALA A 173 -11.75 -2.93 23.98
C ALA A 173 -11.83 -4.03 25.05
N GLN A 174 -11.30 -5.23 24.74
CA GLN A 174 -11.28 -6.35 25.68
C GLN A 174 -10.31 -6.15 26.86
N ILE A 175 -9.18 -5.46 26.66
CA ILE A 175 -8.21 -5.19 27.74
C ILE A 175 -8.81 -4.29 28.83
N LYS A 176 -9.69 -3.34 28.47
CA LYS A 176 -10.32 -2.43 29.44
C LYS A 176 -11.45 -3.08 30.25
N SER A 177 -11.87 -4.30 29.89
CA SER A 177 -12.94 -5.06 30.55
C SER A 177 -12.41 -6.05 31.61
N LYS A 178 -11.10 -6.11 31.83
CA LYS A 178 -10.45 -6.84 32.92
C LYS A 178 -9.78 -5.86 33.88
#